data_AF-A0A843LUA6-F1
#
_entry.id   AF-A0A843LUA6-F1
#
_cell.length_a   1.000
_cell.length_b   1.000
_cell.length_c   1.000
_cell.angle_alpha   90.00
_cell.angle_beta   90.00
_cell.angle_gamma   90.00
#
_symmetry.space_group_name_H-M   'P 1'
#
loop_
_entity.id
_entity.type
_entity.pdbx_description
1 polymer ?
#
loop_
_entity_poly.entity_id
_entity_poly.type
_entity_poly.pdbx_seq_one_letter_code
_entity_poly.pdbx_strand_id
1 'polypeptide(L)'
;MYNKAILEKIGLFDENFFAYMEDVDLSYRAKINGYKNIFCTDSVVYHIGSATSGSRYNKFKVKLAARNNVWTVYKNFPIPQKILNFIFLFLGFLIKYLFFVKKGFGKTYLEGIKEGLKTRNKINKVKFSKKNTKNYFKIEWKLIVNAVKFLKK
;
A
#
# COMPACT_ATOMS: atom_id res chain seq x y z
N MET A 1 -13.74 -9.13 -5.94
CA MET A 1 -13.56 -10.24 -6.90
C MET A 1 -12.41 -9.91 -7.84
N TYR A 2 -11.68 -10.92 -8.32
CA TYR A 2 -10.58 -10.76 -9.28
C TYR A 2 -10.84 -11.59 -10.53
N ASN A 3 -10.51 -11.05 -11.71
CA ASN A 3 -10.58 -11.81 -12.96
C ASN A 3 -9.29 -12.63 -13.13
N LYS A 4 -9.44 -13.95 -13.37
CA LYS A 4 -8.30 -14.88 -13.52
C LYS A 4 -7.30 -14.44 -14.58
N ALA A 5 -7.78 -14.03 -15.77
CA ALA A 5 -6.92 -13.59 -16.86
C ALA A 5 -6.12 -12.31 -16.52
N ILE A 6 -6.66 -11.45 -15.64
CA ILE A 6 -5.91 -10.30 -15.12
C ILE A 6 -4.77 -10.80 -14.21
N LEU A 7 -5.06 -11.72 -13.30
CA LEU A 7 -4.07 -12.27 -12.36
C LEU A 7 -2.95 -13.04 -13.07
N GLU A 8 -3.27 -13.80 -14.12
CA GLU A 8 -2.29 -14.48 -14.97
C GLU A 8 -1.31 -13.48 -15.62
N LYS A 9 -1.78 -12.27 -15.93
CA LYS A 9 -0.97 -11.23 -16.56
C LYS A 9 -0.16 -10.38 -15.58
N ILE A 10 -0.72 -10.06 -14.41
CA ILE A 10 -0.08 -9.13 -13.46
C ILE A 10 0.59 -9.82 -12.27
N GLY A 11 0.39 -11.13 -12.14
CA GLY A 11 0.83 -11.95 -11.01
C GLY A 11 -0.18 -11.97 -9.85
N LEU A 12 -0.11 -13.04 -9.04
CA LEU A 12 -0.91 -13.23 -7.83
C LEU A 12 -0.50 -12.27 -6.70
N PHE A 13 -0.99 -12.51 -5.49
CA PHE A 13 -0.51 -11.84 -4.28
C PHE A 13 0.98 -12.14 -4.05
N ASP A 14 1.68 -11.16 -3.51
CA ASP A 14 3.09 -11.35 -3.13
C ASP A 14 3.15 -11.95 -1.73
N GLU A 15 3.51 -13.23 -1.65
CA GLU A 15 3.53 -14.00 -0.41
C GLU A 15 4.42 -13.40 0.66
N ASN A 16 5.44 -12.59 0.29
CA ASN A 16 6.29 -11.89 1.25
C ASN A 16 5.47 -10.99 2.19
N PHE A 17 4.40 -10.37 1.70
CA PHE A 17 3.56 -9.48 2.49
C PHE A 17 2.88 -10.22 3.65
N PHE A 18 2.53 -11.49 3.46
CA PHE A 18 1.72 -12.35 4.34
C PHE A 18 0.32 -11.78 4.62
N ALA A 19 0.23 -10.62 5.27
CA ALA A 19 -1.00 -9.90 5.54
C ALA A 19 -0.77 -8.39 5.63
N TYR A 20 -1.82 -7.61 5.39
CA TYR A 20 -1.85 -6.15 5.30
C TYR A 20 -1.06 -5.60 4.09
N MET A 21 -1.76 -4.84 3.23
CA MET A 21 -1.24 -4.15 2.03
C MET A 21 -0.95 -5.05 0.82
N GLU A 22 -1.11 -6.36 0.91
CA GLU A 22 -1.03 -7.30 -0.23
C GLU A 22 -2.12 -7.00 -1.28
N ASP A 23 -3.30 -6.60 -0.80
CA ASP A 23 -4.43 -6.15 -1.61
C ASP A 23 -4.17 -4.80 -2.27
N VAL A 24 -3.51 -3.87 -1.56
CA VAL A 24 -3.07 -2.57 -2.08
C VAL A 24 -1.99 -2.75 -3.14
N ASP A 25 -1.02 -3.64 -2.92
CA ASP A 25 0.00 -4.01 -3.91
C ASP A 25 -0.65 -4.50 -5.21
N LEU A 26 -1.50 -5.53 -5.11
CA LEU A 26 -2.20 -6.11 -6.27
C LEU A 26 -3.06 -5.06 -6.97
N SER A 27 -3.80 -4.26 -6.21
CA SER A 27 -4.61 -3.15 -6.70
C SER A 27 -3.79 -2.09 -7.44
N TYR A 28 -2.57 -1.79 -6.99
CA TYR A 28 -1.68 -0.83 -7.63
C TYR A 28 -1.10 -1.41 -8.92
N ARG A 29 -0.66 -2.67 -8.92
CA ARG A 29 -0.21 -3.40 -10.11
C ARG A 29 -1.28 -3.47 -11.20
N ALA A 30 -2.53 -3.69 -10.80
CA ALA A 30 -3.67 -3.67 -11.72
C ALA A 30 -3.82 -2.30 -12.39
N LYS A 31 -3.75 -1.21 -11.62
CA LYS A 31 -3.80 0.16 -12.16
C LYS A 31 -2.63 0.48 -13.08
N ILE A 32 -1.41 0.04 -12.76
CA ILE A 32 -0.24 0.22 -13.64
C ILE A 32 -0.51 -0.41 -15.01
N ASN A 33 -1.18 -1.57 -15.04
CA ASN A 33 -1.55 -2.28 -16.25
C ASN A 33 -2.88 -1.79 -16.88
N GLY A 34 -3.45 -0.69 -16.40
CA GLY A 34 -4.62 -0.04 -16.99
C GLY A 34 -5.98 -0.62 -16.54
N TYR A 35 -5.98 -1.59 -15.63
CA TYR A 35 -7.21 -2.14 -15.09
C TYR A 35 -7.88 -1.19 -14.08
N LYS A 36 -9.20 -1.36 -13.92
CA LYS A 36 -10.01 -0.58 -12.99
C LYS A 36 -10.19 -1.35 -11.68
N ASN A 37 -10.06 -0.64 -10.56
CA ASN A 37 -10.50 -1.13 -9.25
C ASN A 37 -11.83 -0.44 -8.95
N ILE A 38 -12.87 -1.23 -8.70
CA ILE A 38 -14.25 -0.76 -8.53
C ILE A 38 -14.72 -1.16 -7.14
N PHE A 39 -15.35 -0.21 -6.45
CA PHE A 39 -16.08 -0.45 -5.22
C PHE A 39 -17.57 -0.56 -5.57
N CYS A 40 -18.20 -1.68 -5.21
CA CYS A 40 -19.63 -1.93 -5.47
C CYS A 40 -20.39 -1.69 -4.16
N THR A 41 -21.18 -0.63 -4.12
CA THR A 41 -21.94 -0.22 -2.92
C THR A 41 -23.07 -1.19 -2.58
N ASP A 42 -23.60 -1.89 -3.59
CA ASP A 42 -24.81 -2.69 -3.46
C ASP A 42 -24.50 -4.12 -2.98
N SER A 43 -23.24 -4.53 -3.02
CA SER A 43 -22.76 -5.82 -2.52
C SER A 43 -22.15 -5.67 -1.13
N VAL A 44 -22.96 -5.95 -0.10
CA VAL A 44 -22.57 -5.81 1.31
C VAL A 44 -22.24 -7.17 1.93
N VAL A 45 -21.08 -7.27 2.58
CA VAL A 45 -20.65 -8.45 3.35
C VAL A 45 -20.18 -7.98 4.72
N TYR A 46 -20.70 -8.60 5.79
CA TYR A 46 -20.30 -8.29 7.16
C TYR A 46 -19.03 -9.05 7.54
N HIS A 47 -18.07 -8.35 8.14
CA HIS A 47 -16.79 -8.91 8.58
C HIS A 47 -16.45 -8.46 10.00
N ILE A 48 -16.02 -9.40 10.84
CA ILE A 48 -15.52 -9.11 12.18
C ILE A 48 -14.08 -8.61 12.10
N GLY A 49 -13.93 -7.29 12.19
CA GLY A 49 -12.64 -6.62 12.09
C GLY A 49 -11.63 -7.14 13.11
N SER A 50 -10.47 -7.59 12.63
CA SER A 50 -9.33 -8.06 13.44
C SER A 50 -9.57 -9.38 14.20
N ALA A 51 -10.60 -10.18 13.87
CA ALA A 51 -10.90 -11.45 14.54
C ALA A 51 -9.68 -12.38 14.67
N THR A 52 -8.98 -12.65 13.56
CA THR A 52 -7.79 -13.53 13.56
C THR A 52 -6.58 -12.87 14.22
N SER A 53 -6.39 -11.56 14.03
CA SER A 53 -5.25 -10.82 14.58
C SER A 53 -5.46 -10.38 16.04
N GLY A 54 -6.58 -10.74 16.66
CA GLY A 54 -6.96 -10.45 18.04
C GLY A 54 -7.49 -9.04 18.30
N SER A 55 -6.81 -8.00 17.81
CA SER A 55 -7.19 -6.61 18.15
C SER A 55 -6.93 -5.61 17.04
N ARG A 56 -7.59 -4.44 17.15
CA ARG A 56 -7.41 -3.32 16.20
C ARG A 56 -5.95 -2.89 16.11
N TYR A 57 -5.24 -2.87 17.24
CA TYR A 57 -3.82 -2.51 17.37
C TYR A 57 -3.10 -3.51 18.27
N ASN A 58 -2.09 -4.19 17.74
CA ASN A 58 -1.17 -5.05 18.47
C ASN A 58 0.21 -5.02 17.81
N LYS A 59 1.22 -5.55 18.50
CA LYS A 59 2.61 -5.48 18.05
C LYS A 59 2.80 -6.11 16.66
N PHE A 60 2.18 -7.27 16.43
CA PHE A 60 2.25 -8.01 15.17
C PHE A 60 1.72 -7.16 14.00
N LYS A 61 0.47 -6.70 14.09
CA LYS A 61 -0.19 -5.90 13.05
C LYS A 61 0.52 -4.58 12.80
N VAL A 62 0.92 -3.86 13.86
CA VAL A 62 1.57 -2.54 13.72
C VAL A 62 2.92 -2.68 13.00
N LYS A 63 3.75 -3.65 13.43
CA LYS A 63 5.06 -3.90 12.81
C LYS A 63 4.91 -4.33 11.35
N LEU A 64 4.05 -5.32 11.11
CA LEU A 64 3.85 -5.91 9.79
C LEU A 64 3.28 -4.88 8.79
N ALA A 65 2.26 -4.12 9.19
CA ALA A 65 1.70 -3.07 8.34
C ALA A 65 2.71 -1.95 8.08
N ALA A 66 3.53 -1.54 9.06
CA ALA A 66 4.55 -0.53 8.86
C ALA A 66 5.62 -0.97 7.84
N ARG A 67 6.10 -2.22 7.97
CA ARG A 67 7.01 -2.86 7.01
C ARG A 67 6.41 -2.90 5.60
N ASN A 68 5.18 -3.39 5.49
CA ASN A 68 4.53 -3.59 4.21
C ASN A 68 4.20 -2.25 3.52
N ASN A 69 3.92 -1.18 4.25
CA ASN A 69 3.79 0.16 3.66
C ASN A 69 5.09 0.61 2.96
N VAL A 70 6.27 0.34 3.54
CA VAL A 70 7.56 0.62 2.89
C VAL A 70 7.72 -0.21 1.62
N TRP A 71 7.39 -1.50 1.68
CA TRP A 71 7.47 -2.39 0.53
C TRP A 71 6.52 -2.00 -0.60
N THR A 72 5.28 -1.60 -0.31
CA THR A 72 4.32 -1.16 -1.33
C THR A 72 4.88 0.01 -2.14
N VAL A 73 5.44 1.02 -1.47
CA VAL A 73 6.09 2.17 -2.13
C VAL A 73 7.32 1.71 -2.92
N TYR A 74 8.19 0.91 -2.30
CA TYR A 74 9.41 0.42 -2.96
C TYR A 74 9.11 -0.36 -4.25
N LYS A 75 8.14 -1.27 -4.18
CA LYS A 75 7.76 -2.22 -5.24
C LYS A 75 7.04 -1.54 -6.40
N ASN A 76 6.10 -0.64 -6.10
CA ASN A 76 5.15 -0.17 -7.11
C ASN A 76 5.46 1.22 -7.68
N PHE A 77 6.09 2.11 -6.90
CA PHE A 77 6.32 3.48 -7.37
C PHE A 77 7.58 3.52 -8.26
N PRO A 78 7.48 3.99 -9.52
CA PRO A 78 8.63 4.38 -10.30
C PRO A 78 9.33 5.58 -9.64
N ILE A 79 10.60 5.80 -9.98
CA ILE A 79 11.44 6.82 -9.34
C ILE A 79 10.81 8.22 -9.38
N PRO A 80 10.23 8.70 -10.50
CA PRO A 80 9.59 10.02 -10.53
C PRO A 80 8.43 10.16 -9.53
N GLN A 81 7.59 9.13 -9.38
CA GLN A 81 6.50 9.16 -8.39
C GLN A 81 7.03 9.19 -6.96
N LYS A 82 8.15 8.50 -6.66
CA LYS A 82 8.78 8.54 -5.34
C LYS A 82 9.30 9.93 -5.00
N ILE A 83 9.93 10.61 -5.96
CA ILE A 83 10.46 11.96 -5.78
C ILE A 83 9.30 12.95 -5.57
N LEU A 84 8.32 12.94 -6.46
CA LEU A 84 7.16 13.84 -6.38
C LEU A 84 6.37 13.67 -5.08
N ASN A 85 6.19 12.43 -4.62
CA ASN A 85 5.43 12.15 -3.40
C ASN A 85 6.28 12.10 -2.13
N PHE A 86 7.59 12.43 -2.20
CA PHE A 86 8.49 12.24 -1.07
C PHE A 86 8.00 12.95 0.20
N ILE A 87 7.61 14.23 0.08
CA ILE A 87 7.14 15.00 1.23
C ILE A 87 5.85 14.43 1.83
N PHE A 88 4.91 14.00 1.00
CA PHE A 88 3.64 13.42 1.45
C PHE A 88 3.84 12.05 2.11
N LEU A 89 4.74 11.23 1.55
CA LEU A 89 5.11 9.95 2.14
C LEU A 89 5.80 10.17 3.49
N PHE A 90 6.77 11.08 3.56
CA PHE A 90 7.46 11.43 4.80
C PHE A 90 6.48 11.89 5.88
N LEU A 91 5.62 12.86 5.57
CA LEU A 91 4.58 13.34 6.48
C LEU A 91 3.62 12.21 6.89
N GLY A 92 3.21 11.35 5.96
CA GLY A 92 2.35 10.20 6.27
C GLY A 92 2.99 9.20 7.22
N PHE A 93 4.27 8.87 7.03
CA PHE A 93 5.03 8.01 7.94
C PHE A 93 5.21 8.68 9.30
N LEU A 94 5.47 10.00 9.34
CA LEU A 94 5.62 10.78 10.58
C LEU A 94 4.31 10.85 11.38
N ILE A 95 3.19 11.18 10.74
CA ILE A 95 1.87 11.23 11.37
C ILE A 95 1.51 9.86 11.95
N LYS A 96 1.71 8.78 11.20
CA LYS A 96 1.49 7.42 11.72
C LYS A 96 2.43 7.07 12.86
N TYR A 97 3.70 7.49 12.81
CA TYR A 97 4.63 7.29 13.91
C TYR A 97 4.13 7.98 15.18
N LEU A 98 3.80 9.28 15.13
CA LEU A 98 3.27 10.03 16.27
C LEU A 98 1.97 9.42 16.81
N PHE A 99 1.08 8.99 15.92
CA PHE A 99 -0.14 8.26 16.28
C PHE A 99 0.16 6.99 17.09
N PHE A 100 1.14 6.18 16.64
CA PHE A 100 1.51 4.95 17.35
C PHE A 100 2.34 5.20 18.61
N VAL A 101 3.09 6.30 18.70
CA VAL A 101 3.71 6.75 19.96
C VAL A 101 2.62 6.97 21.02
N LYS A 102 1.57 7.74 20.69
CA LYS A 102 0.44 7.99 21.60
C LYS A 102 -0.30 6.71 22.01
N LYS A 103 -0.23 5.65 21.21
CA LYS A 103 -0.85 4.34 21.47
C LYS A 103 0.09 3.32 22.13
N GLY A 104 1.33 3.70 22.48
CA GLY A 104 2.31 2.79 23.09
C GLY A 104 3.00 1.82 22.13
N PHE A 105 2.86 2.00 20.81
CA PHE A 105 3.46 1.15 19.77
C PHE A 105 4.53 1.85 18.94
N GLY A 106 5.02 3.03 19.34
CA GLY A 106 5.99 3.83 18.58
C GLY A 106 7.26 3.06 18.21
N LYS A 107 7.88 2.35 19.17
CA LYS A 107 9.04 1.49 18.93
C LYS A 107 8.73 0.39 17.91
N THR A 108 7.60 -0.30 18.07
CA THR A 108 7.16 -1.37 17.17
C THR A 108 6.92 -0.89 15.74
N TYR A 109 6.36 0.31 15.57
CA TYR A 109 6.17 0.93 14.27
C TYR A 109 7.52 1.24 13.59
N LEU A 110 8.47 1.83 14.32
CA LEU A 110 9.82 2.08 13.81
C LEU A 110 10.58 0.80 13.46
N GLU A 111 10.45 -0.26 14.26
CA GLU A 111 11.00 -1.57 13.93
C GLU A 111 10.46 -2.09 12.60
N GLY A 112 9.16 -1.93 12.35
CA GLY A 112 8.55 -2.31 11.08
C GLY A 112 9.09 -1.50 9.90
N ILE A 113 9.24 -0.17 10.04
CA ILE A 113 9.86 0.67 9.00
C ILE A 113 11.30 0.23 8.72
N LYS A 114 12.11 0.05 9.78
CA LYS A 114 13.51 -0.38 9.66
C LYS A 114 13.63 -1.74 8.98
N GLU A 115 12.79 -2.70 9.38
CA GLU A 115 12.70 -4.01 8.72
C GLU A 115 12.35 -3.85 7.25
N GLY A 116 11.33 -3.05 6.92
CA GLY A 116 10.87 -2.81 5.56
C GLY A 116 11.99 -2.24 4.68
N LEU A 117 12.74 -1.26 5.19
CA LEU A 117 13.89 -0.70 4.50
C LEU A 117 15.01 -1.73 4.34
N LYS A 118 15.39 -2.46 5.40
CA LYS A 118 16.49 -3.45 5.37
C LYS A 118 16.20 -4.60 4.39
N THR A 119 14.94 -5.05 4.35
CA THR A 119 14.52 -6.23 3.60
C THR A 119 13.89 -5.91 2.25
N ARG A 120 13.82 -4.64 1.85
CA ARG A 120 13.19 -4.20 0.60
C ARG A 120 13.67 -4.97 -0.65
N ASN A 121 14.93 -5.39 -0.68
CA ASN A 121 15.51 -6.11 -1.81
C ASN A 121 15.00 -7.55 -1.96
N LYS A 122 14.30 -8.10 -0.95
CA LYS A 122 13.57 -9.38 -1.08
C LYS A 122 12.31 -9.25 -1.94
N ILE A 123 11.83 -8.02 -2.13
CA ILE A 123 10.59 -7.74 -2.84
C ILE A 123 10.87 -7.49 -4.31
N ASN A 124 10.21 -8.27 -5.16
CA ASN A 124 10.29 -8.11 -6.61
C ASN A 124 9.59 -6.81 -7.04
N LYS A 125 10.36 -5.84 -7.50
CA LYS A 125 9.84 -4.57 -8.02
C LYS A 125 9.00 -4.80 -9.28
N VAL A 126 7.95 -4.00 -9.42
CA VAL A 126 7.26 -3.84 -10.70
C VAL A 126 8.20 -3.09 -11.64
N LYS A 127 8.61 -3.75 -12.72
CA LYS A 127 9.47 -3.14 -13.74
C LYS A 127 8.74 -1.96 -14.38
N PHE A 128 9.42 -0.82 -14.47
CA PHE A 128 8.89 0.33 -15.19
C PHE A 128 8.69 -0.02 -16.67
N SER A 129 7.52 0.27 -17.21
CA SER A 129 7.20 0.04 -18.62
C SER A 129 6.76 1.32 -19.30
N LYS A 130 7.49 1.75 -20.32
CA LYS A 130 7.14 2.93 -21.13
C LYS A 130 5.74 2.80 -21.77
N LYS A 131 5.29 1.57 -22.06
CA LYS A 131 3.93 1.30 -22.57
C LYS A 131 2.84 1.73 -21.57
N ASN A 132 3.13 1.71 -20.27
CA ASN A 132 2.20 2.05 -19.21
C ASN A 132 2.31 3.52 -18.74
N THR A 133 3.06 4.37 -19.45
CA THR A 133 3.31 5.79 -19.07
C THR A 133 2.03 6.55 -18.73
N LYS A 134 0.99 6.46 -19.59
CA LYS A 134 -0.32 7.10 -19.35
C LYS A 134 -0.96 6.64 -18.04
N ASN A 135 -0.78 5.39 -17.65
CA ASN A 135 -1.34 4.85 -16.41
C ASN A 135 -0.62 5.38 -15.18
N TYR A 136 0.71 5.54 -15.22
CA TYR A 136 1.45 6.17 -14.12
C TYR A 136 0.96 7.61 -13.88
N PHE A 137 0.82 8.42 -14.93
CA PHE A 137 0.25 9.76 -14.82
C PHE A 137 -1.19 9.76 -14.27
N LYS A 138 -2.02 8.84 -14.74
CA LYS A 138 -3.40 8.70 -14.24
C LYS A 138 -3.46 8.31 -12.76
N ILE A 139 -2.54 7.46 -12.31
CA ILE A 139 -2.42 7.10 -10.90
C ILE A 139 -2.01 8.33 -10.08
N GLU A 140 -0.98 9.04 -10.52
CA GLU A 140 -0.47 10.24 -9.85
C GLU A 140 -1.55 11.32 -9.72
N TRP A 141 -2.24 11.63 -10.82
CA TRP A 141 -3.35 12.57 -10.84
C TRP A 141 -4.43 12.18 -9.83
N LYS A 142 -4.78 10.88 -9.76
CA LYS A 142 -5.76 10.39 -8.78
C LYS A 142 -5.25 10.52 -7.34
N LEU A 143 -3.96 10.33 -7.07
CA LEU A 143 -3.39 10.54 -5.73
C LEU A 143 -3.58 12.00 -5.31
N ILE A 144 -3.21 12.95 -6.17
CA ILE A 144 -3.33 14.39 -5.91
C ILE A 144 -4.79 14.79 -5.70
N VAL A 145 -5.67 14.46 -6.66
CA VAL A 145 -7.10 14.84 -6.58
C VAL A 145 -7.77 14.26 -5.34
N ASN A 146 -7.47 13.00 -5.00
CA ASN A 146 -8.07 12.38 -3.82
C ASN A 146 -7.51 12.93 -2.51
N ALA A 147 -6.23 13.30 -2.46
CA ALA A 147 -5.66 13.98 -1.30
C ALA A 147 -6.34 15.34 -1.07
N VAL A 148 -6.53 16.14 -2.12
CA VAL A 148 -7.26 17.42 -2.02
C VAL A 148 -8.71 17.21 -1.59
N LYS A 149 -9.41 16.22 -2.16
CA LYS A 149 -10.79 15.89 -1.75
C LYS A 149 -10.88 15.46 -0.29
N PHE A 150 -9.89 14.73 0.21
CA PHE A 150 -9.85 14.30 1.61
C PHE A 150 -9.68 15.48 2.57
N LEU A 151 -8.87 16.48 2.20
CA LEU A 151 -8.65 17.69 3.01
C LEU A 151 -9.82 18.68 3.00
N LYS A 152 -10.75 18.55 2.05
CA LYS A 152 -11.96 19.40 1.94
C LYS A 152 -13.18 18.80 2.65
N LYS A 153 -13.08 17.59 3.19
CA LYS A 153 -14.11 16.96 4.01
C LYS A 153 -13.81 17.20 5.47
#